data_AF-A0A925AIP2-F1
#
_entry.id   AF-A0A925AIP2-F1
#
_cell.length_a   1.000
_cell.length_b   1.000
_cell.length_c   1.000
_cell.angle_alpha   90.00
_cell.angle_beta   90.00
_cell.angle_gamma   90.00
#
_symmetry.space_group_name_H-M   'P 1'
#
loop_
_entity.id
_entity.type
_entity.pdbx_description
1 polymer ?
#
loop_
_entity_poly.entity_id
_entity_poly.type
_entity_poly.pdbx_seq_one_letter_code
_entity_poly.pdbx_strand_id
1 'polypeptide(L)'
;MSKLALQLINENIEKHKRGKDALSLDLRDCGMTEIPLQIEECTWLESLKLGYSYENEGVFEKILNVFDNGTRGKANKISRLEDRLSKLQNLKFLSFSGQNDISDISSLGGLTNLQILVCDFTQVRDLSPIAALTNLREIYFDSTPVSDLSPIAALTNLQLLDCQNTQVDDLSSILPLIKSGRQVDWERSVGDICVKGCPLVNPPVEIVKQGNEAILEYFSRIEKEGAQELLEAKAILIGEGMAGKTSLRNRLLGRALPTKSDRTKGLDVEVEPYRFPLADGKEMQLNLFDFGGQDHYKPLHQFFYSKRSLYLLLTKNGDDQNDFDFWLDTAKLHGDDSPLLVVNNLFGDVKCNFNPKQWTSQYPFLKASFEVNLDNLNGLEDLKQKIEAYAQTLPHIRQPVPKSWAAIREALREQKVKENFIHLTEYLRICREHGIEERDSAMHLSRYLHDIGVFLHFQDNETLRKWVILRNEWATEAVYRVLDDSEIIAQKGHFAPSDLKRVWCADEYEDMRDALLELMKEFRLCYPKPDGQRFIAPSLLPTEPPAYNWQADADERCIRLEYVFMPRVLFTQFVVAEHEKIENGRLCVWRSGAVFSKGTARVQVRQIGKNTLEFR
;
A
#
# COMPACT_ATOMS: atom_id res chain seq x y z
N MET A 1 29.84 25.15 -22.35
CA MET A 1 30.50 25.77 -21.18
C MET A 1 29.77 27.01 -20.63
N SER A 2 29.40 26.99 -19.34
CA SER A 2 28.69 28.09 -18.67
C SER A 2 29.64 29.22 -18.24
N LYS A 3 29.33 30.47 -18.63
CA LYS A 3 30.09 31.66 -18.17
C LYS A 3 29.96 31.89 -16.67
N LEU A 4 28.78 31.64 -16.11
CA LEU A 4 28.52 31.84 -14.69
C LEU A 4 29.31 30.83 -13.84
N ALA A 5 29.34 29.55 -14.23
CA ALA A 5 30.13 28.55 -13.53
C ALA A 5 31.62 28.88 -13.51
N LEU A 6 32.18 29.29 -14.67
CA LEU A 6 33.58 29.71 -14.77
C LEU A 6 33.88 30.92 -13.88
N GLN A 7 32.98 31.89 -13.83
CA GLN A 7 33.13 33.05 -12.94
C GLN A 7 33.18 32.61 -11.47
N LEU A 8 32.24 31.78 -11.03
CA LEU A 8 32.17 31.31 -9.63
C LEU A 8 33.38 30.47 -9.23
N ILE A 9 33.87 29.60 -10.13
CA ILE A 9 35.10 28.83 -9.92
C ILE A 9 36.28 29.78 -9.73
N ASN A 10 36.47 30.74 -10.65
CA ASN A 10 37.57 31.70 -10.56
C ASN A 10 37.49 32.58 -9.30
N GLU A 11 36.29 33.01 -8.90
CA GLU A 11 36.08 33.75 -7.66
C GLU A 11 36.43 32.91 -6.42
N ASN A 12 36.13 31.60 -6.42
CA ASN A 12 36.51 30.70 -5.34
C ASN A 12 38.03 30.52 -5.27
N ILE A 13 38.69 30.32 -6.43
CA ILE A 13 40.16 30.26 -6.54
C ILE A 13 40.82 31.51 -5.96
N GLU A 14 40.33 32.70 -6.33
CA GLU A 14 40.89 33.96 -5.84
C GLU A 14 40.60 34.20 -4.35
N LYS A 15 39.45 33.75 -3.83
CA LYS A 15 39.18 33.77 -2.38
C LYS A 15 40.17 32.89 -1.62
N HIS A 16 40.41 31.67 -2.10
CA HIS A 16 41.36 30.74 -1.49
C HIS A 16 42.78 31.31 -1.47
N LYS A 17 43.27 31.85 -2.60
CA LYS A 17 44.59 32.51 -2.68
C LYS A 17 44.77 33.66 -1.70
N ARG A 18 43.68 34.34 -1.33
CA ARG A 18 43.68 35.45 -0.35
C ARG A 18 43.60 34.96 1.10
N GLY A 19 43.66 33.65 1.36
CA GLY A 19 43.55 33.06 2.70
C GLY A 19 42.15 33.18 3.31
N LYS A 20 41.11 33.37 2.47
CA LYS A 20 39.71 33.39 2.93
C LYS A 20 39.11 31.99 2.86
N ASP A 21 38.09 31.75 3.70
CA ASP A 21 37.30 30.52 3.65
C ASP A 21 36.60 30.38 2.28
N ALA A 22 37.00 29.35 1.56
CA ALA A 22 36.56 29.02 0.20
C ALA A 22 36.26 27.52 0.06
N LEU A 23 35.97 26.84 1.19
CA LEU A 23 35.80 25.38 1.24
C LEU A 23 34.54 24.87 0.52
N SER A 24 33.56 25.76 0.26
CA SER A 24 32.32 25.42 -0.43
C SER A 24 32.20 26.15 -1.76
N LEU A 25 31.80 25.42 -2.80
CA LEU A 25 31.47 25.95 -4.11
C LEU A 25 30.06 25.50 -4.53
N ASP A 26 29.22 26.49 -4.80
CA ASP A 26 27.84 26.27 -5.25
C ASP A 26 27.71 26.65 -6.73
N LEU A 27 27.59 25.63 -7.58
CA LEU A 27 27.38 25.74 -9.01
C LEU A 27 25.97 25.30 -9.42
N ARG A 28 25.00 25.29 -8.49
CA ARG A 28 23.59 25.10 -8.83
C ARG A 28 23.14 26.19 -9.82
N ASP A 29 22.26 25.80 -10.73
CA ASP A 29 21.64 26.69 -11.74
C ASP A 29 22.57 27.53 -12.59
N CYS A 30 23.76 27.00 -12.86
CA CYS A 30 24.71 27.67 -13.73
C CYS A 30 24.42 27.39 -15.22
N GLY A 31 23.40 26.60 -15.57
CA GLY A 31 23.11 26.19 -16.95
C GLY A 31 24.23 25.34 -17.54
N MET A 32 24.91 24.55 -16.70
CA MET A 32 26.00 23.68 -17.12
C MET A 32 25.48 22.44 -17.84
N THR A 33 26.14 22.04 -18.92
CA THR A 33 25.97 20.73 -19.57
C THR A 33 27.16 19.80 -19.33
N GLU A 34 28.26 20.36 -18.82
CA GLU A 34 29.57 19.73 -18.55
C GLU A 34 30.20 20.50 -17.36
N ILE A 35 31.01 19.83 -16.54
CA ILE A 35 31.73 20.48 -15.45
C ILE A 35 32.99 21.16 -16.03
N PRO A 36 33.20 22.47 -15.79
CA PRO A 36 34.35 23.17 -16.35
C PRO A 36 35.70 22.60 -15.90
N LEU A 37 36.69 22.61 -16.79
CA LEU A 37 37.99 22.00 -16.52
C LEU A 37 38.69 22.60 -15.28
N GLN A 38 38.49 23.90 -15.06
CA GLN A 38 39.07 24.70 -13.97
C GLN A 38 38.71 24.17 -12.57
N ILE A 39 37.69 23.32 -12.44
CA ILE A 39 37.34 22.69 -11.17
C ILE A 39 38.51 21.87 -10.59
N GLU A 40 39.39 21.30 -11.44
CA GLU A 40 40.56 20.51 -11.00
C GLU A 40 41.54 21.33 -10.14
N GLU A 41 41.54 22.66 -10.28
CA GLU A 41 42.41 23.53 -9.49
C GLU A 41 41.90 23.68 -8.05
N CYS A 42 40.61 23.42 -7.80
CA CYS A 42 39.93 23.66 -6.52
C CYS A 42 40.09 22.51 -5.53
N THR A 43 41.30 21.96 -5.39
CA THR A 43 41.58 20.76 -4.57
C THR A 43 41.33 20.92 -3.06
N TRP A 44 41.14 22.15 -2.57
CA TRP A 44 40.79 22.46 -1.18
C TRP A 44 39.29 22.33 -0.88
N LEU A 45 38.44 22.12 -1.89
CA LEU A 45 36.99 22.07 -1.67
C LEU A 45 36.61 20.90 -0.76
N GLU A 46 35.78 21.23 0.24
CA GLU A 46 35.09 20.26 1.09
C GLU A 46 33.62 20.09 0.68
N SER A 47 33.05 21.05 -0.05
CA SER A 47 31.64 21.02 -0.48
C SER A 47 31.50 21.49 -1.93
N LEU A 48 30.88 20.66 -2.76
CA LEU A 48 30.55 20.97 -4.14
C LEU A 48 29.07 20.69 -4.42
N LYS A 49 28.34 21.70 -4.88
CA LYS A 49 26.92 21.59 -5.27
C LYS A 49 26.79 21.80 -6.78
N LEU A 50 26.33 20.77 -7.49
CA LEU A 50 26.08 20.75 -8.93
C LEU A 50 24.57 20.62 -9.26
N GLY A 51 23.73 20.37 -8.25
CA GLY A 51 22.31 20.07 -8.41
C GLY A 51 21.47 20.39 -7.16
N TYR A 52 20.14 20.43 -7.33
CA TYR A 52 19.18 20.67 -6.23
C TYR A 52 18.88 19.41 -5.44
N SER A 53 18.75 19.50 -4.13
CA SER A 53 18.05 18.50 -3.30
C SER A 53 16.56 18.87 -3.24
N TYR A 54 15.67 17.97 -3.65
CA TYR A 54 14.22 18.24 -3.71
C TYR A 54 13.47 17.94 -2.41
N GLU A 55 14.09 17.29 -1.42
CA GLU A 55 13.41 16.97 -0.16
C GLU A 55 14.00 17.71 1.05
N ASN A 56 13.08 18.25 1.86
CA ASN A 56 13.26 18.87 3.17
C ASN A 56 13.93 20.25 3.26
N GLU A 57 13.17 21.28 2.86
CA GLU A 57 13.35 22.69 3.30
C GLU A 57 13.41 22.85 4.84
N GLY A 58 13.08 21.83 5.65
CA GLY A 58 13.11 21.92 7.13
C GLY A 58 14.21 21.11 7.85
N VAL A 59 14.76 20.05 7.25
CA VAL A 59 15.78 19.18 7.89
C VAL A 59 17.19 19.60 7.47
N PHE A 60 17.37 19.94 6.20
CA PHE A 60 18.66 20.40 5.67
C PHE A 60 19.05 21.81 6.15
N GLU A 61 18.08 22.67 6.48
CA GLU A 61 18.35 24.01 7.04
C GLU A 61 19.13 23.97 8.37
N LYS A 62 18.97 22.90 9.16
CA LYS A 62 19.68 22.77 10.45
C LYS A 62 21.12 22.30 10.32
N ILE A 63 21.46 21.55 9.28
CA ILE A 63 22.83 21.01 9.06
C ILE A 63 23.67 21.98 8.22
N LEU A 64 23.02 22.78 7.36
CA LEU A 64 23.68 23.77 6.51
C LEU A 64 23.06 25.16 6.76
N ASN A 65 23.57 25.89 7.75
CA ASN A 65 23.37 27.35 7.91
C ASN A 65 23.99 28.13 6.72
N VAL A 66 23.58 27.83 5.48
CA VAL A 66 24.14 28.43 4.26
C VAL A 66 23.03 28.56 3.20
N PHE A 67 22.29 29.67 3.33
CA PHE A 67 21.62 30.45 2.30
C PHE A 67 20.70 29.68 1.32
N ASP A 68 19.40 29.72 1.61
CA ASP A 68 18.43 30.02 0.55
C ASP A 68 18.73 31.43 0.01
N ASN A 69 18.79 31.56 -1.31
CA ASN A 69 18.85 32.83 -2.03
C ASN A 69 18.55 32.57 -3.51
N GLY A 70 17.41 31.93 -3.81
CA GLY A 70 16.83 31.95 -5.14
C GLY A 70 17.65 31.26 -6.25
N THR A 71 16.97 30.94 -7.34
CA THR A 71 17.61 30.34 -8.50
C THR A 71 18.56 31.38 -9.15
N ARG A 72 19.86 31.07 -9.24
CA ARG A 72 20.87 31.99 -9.81
C ARG A 72 20.84 32.04 -11.35
N GLY A 73 20.10 31.14 -11.98
CA GLY A 73 20.08 30.97 -13.44
C GLY A 73 19.26 29.75 -13.90
N LYS A 74 19.69 29.13 -15.00
CA LYS A 74 19.05 27.93 -15.57
C LYS A 74 19.57 26.67 -14.88
N ALA A 75 18.71 25.68 -14.64
CA ALA A 75 19.12 24.39 -14.10
C ALA A 75 20.26 23.75 -14.92
N ASN A 76 21.14 23.03 -14.23
CA ASN A 76 22.19 22.22 -14.86
C ASN A 76 21.57 20.98 -15.54
N LYS A 77 22.22 20.53 -16.61
CA LYS A 77 21.90 19.35 -17.41
C LYS A 77 23.17 18.55 -17.71
N ILE A 78 23.92 18.28 -16.65
CA ILE A 78 25.17 17.51 -16.71
C ILE A 78 24.78 16.04 -16.94
N SER A 79 25.48 15.37 -17.86
CA SER A 79 25.22 13.96 -18.18
C SER A 79 26.29 13.01 -17.63
N ARG A 80 27.45 13.52 -17.21
CA ARG A 80 28.58 12.73 -16.72
C ARG A 80 29.35 13.48 -15.64
N LEU A 81 29.83 12.75 -14.65
CA LEU A 81 30.83 13.22 -13.71
C LEU A 81 32.21 12.94 -14.30
N GLU A 82 32.86 13.96 -14.86
CA GLU A 82 34.16 13.78 -15.50
C GLU A 82 35.24 13.37 -14.49
N ASP A 83 36.25 12.59 -14.92
CA ASP A 83 37.34 12.06 -14.08
C ASP A 83 38.07 13.13 -13.24
N ARG A 84 37.96 14.39 -13.66
CA ARG A 84 38.47 15.58 -12.97
C ARG A 84 37.96 15.73 -11.54
N LEU A 85 36.77 15.22 -11.20
CA LEU A 85 36.29 15.23 -9.82
C LEU A 85 37.16 14.38 -8.89
N SER A 86 37.86 13.36 -9.40
CA SER A 86 38.79 12.53 -8.60
C SER A 86 39.95 13.32 -7.98
N LYS A 87 40.23 14.54 -8.47
CA LYS A 87 41.24 15.45 -7.91
C LYS A 87 40.78 16.14 -6.62
N LEU A 88 39.47 16.20 -6.36
CA LEU A 88 38.88 16.90 -5.23
C LEU A 88 38.84 16.02 -3.97
N GLN A 89 39.99 15.48 -3.58
CA GLN A 89 40.10 14.45 -2.54
C GLN A 89 39.65 14.92 -1.14
N ASN A 90 39.53 16.23 -0.91
CA ASN A 90 39.06 16.82 0.34
C ASN A 90 37.53 16.95 0.43
N LEU A 91 36.79 16.58 -0.63
CA LEU A 91 35.33 16.66 -0.63
C LEU A 91 34.73 15.81 0.49
N LYS A 92 33.87 16.46 1.28
CA LYS A 92 33.02 15.87 2.32
C LYS A 92 31.55 15.90 1.91
N PHE A 93 31.13 16.87 1.09
CA PHE A 93 29.78 17.01 0.57
C PHE A 93 29.80 17.12 -0.96
N LEU A 94 28.98 16.30 -1.63
CA LEU A 94 28.75 16.39 -3.06
C LEU A 94 27.24 16.25 -3.36
N SER A 95 26.67 17.21 -4.07
CA SER A 95 25.33 17.07 -4.67
C SER A 95 25.36 17.24 -6.18
N PHE A 96 24.66 16.37 -6.90
CA PHE A 96 24.44 16.50 -8.35
C PHE A 96 23.03 16.09 -8.78
N SER A 97 22.09 16.05 -7.85
CA SER A 97 20.67 15.77 -8.04
C SER A 97 19.94 16.73 -9.01
N GLY A 98 18.74 16.33 -9.44
CA GLY A 98 17.80 17.15 -10.20
C GLY A 98 17.85 16.94 -11.71
N GLN A 99 17.84 17.99 -12.54
CA GLN A 99 17.75 17.85 -14.02
C GLN A 99 19.05 17.34 -14.69
N ASN A 100 19.93 16.69 -13.93
CA ASN A 100 21.15 16.07 -14.45
C ASN A 100 20.88 14.61 -14.82
N ASP A 101 21.26 14.22 -16.04
CA ASP A 101 21.09 12.86 -16.56
C ASP A 101 22.29 11.95 -16.21
N ILE A 102 22.90 12.17 -15.05
CA ILE A 102 24.09 11.42 -14.61
C ILE A 102 23.70 9.98 -14.32
N SER A 103 24.45 9.04 -14.91
CA SER A 103 24.29 7.59 -14.69
C SER A 103 25.57 6.90 -14.22
N ASP A 104 26.73 7.44 -14.59
CA ASP A 104 28.05 6.93 -14.22
C ASP A 104 28.66 7.79 -13.11
N ILE A 105 28.97 7.14 -11.99
CA ILE A 105 29.59 7.75 -10.80
C ILE A 105 30.98 7.15 -10.49
N SER A 106 31.62 6.48 -11.46
CA SER A 106 32.93 5.86 -11.32
C SER A 106 34.02 6.83 -10.81
N SER A 107 33.92 8.11 -11.20
CA SER A 107 34.85 9.17 -10.76
C SER A 107 34.81 9.47 -9.26
N LEU A 108 33.80 8.97 -8.51
CA LEU A 108 33.69 9.14 -7.07
C LEU A 108 34.56 8.17 -6.26
N GLY A 109 35.03 7.06 -6.83
CA GLY A 109 35.65 5.97 -6.06
C GLY A 109 36.94 6.34 -5.31
N GLY A 110 37.59 7.45 -5.66
CA GLY A 110 38.75 7.99 -4.96
C GLY A 110 38.45 8.99 -3.85
N LEU A 111 37.19 9.43 -3.69
CA LEU A 111 36.79 10.51 -2.77
C LEU A 111 36.56 10.00 -1.35
N THR A 112 37.55 9.34 -0.77
CA THR A 112 37.44 8.63 0.52
C THR A 112 37.07 9.51 1.72
N ASN A 113 37.16 10.84 1.61
CA ASN A 113 36.71 11.79 2.63
C ASN A 113 35.23 12.16 2.54
N LEU A 114 34.51 11.68 1.52
CA LEU A 114 33.11 12.01 1.29
C LEU A 114 32.24 11.49 2.45
N GLN A 115 31.43 12.39 3.01
CA GLN A 115 30.53 12.13 4.14
C GLN A 115 29.07 12.18 3.71
N ILE A 116 28.72 13.06 2.76
CA ILE A 116 27.36 13.25 2.28
C ILE A 116 27.37 13.23 0.75
N LEU A 117 26.55 12.34 0.18
CA LEU A 117 26.33 12.22 -1.26
C LEU A 117 24.84 12.38 -1.57
N VAL A 118 24.50 13.35 -2.41
CA VAL A 118 23.11 13.60 -2.86
C VAL A 118 23.03 13.46 -4.38
N CYS A 119 22.34 12.42 -4.84
CA CYS A 119 22.15 12.09 -6.25
C CYS A 119 20.71 11.70 -6.64
N ASP A 120 19.72 12.16 -5.86
CA ASP A 120 18.29 12.05 -6.17
C ASP A 120 17.94 12.51 -7.60
N PHE A 121 16.91 11.88 -8.16
CA PHE A 121 16.35 12.19 -9.49
C PHE A 121 17.37 12.09 -10.63
N THR A 122 18.36 11.21 -10.51
CA THR A 122 19.35 10.93 -11.56
C THR A 122 19.11 9.56 -12.22
N GLN A 123 19.97 9.18 -13.16
CA GLN A 123 19.92 7.89 -13.86
C GLN A 123 20.93 6.88 -13.29
N VAL A 124 21.42 7.10 -12.06
CA VAL A 124 22.35 6.20 -11.38
C VAL A 124 21.70 4.84 -11.16
N ARG A 125 22.45 3.78 -11.50
CA ARG A 125 22.03 2.37 -11.33
C ARG A 125 23.01 1.56 -10.51
N ASP A 126 24.29 1.88 -10.62
CA ASP A 126 25.39 1.13 -10.01
C ASP A 126 26.03 1.96 -8.89
N LEU A 127 25.99 1.41 -7.67
CA LEU A 127 26.61 2.00 -6.49
C LEU A 127 28.00 1.40 -6.19
N SER A 128 28.52 0.48 -7.01
CA SER A 128 29.85 -0.11 -6.82
C SER A 128 30.96 0.92 -6.60
N PRO A 129 30.98 2.09 -7.28
CA PRO A 129 32.01 3.10 -7.06
C PRO A 129 32.06 3.68 -5.64
N ILE A 130 30.97 3.62 -4.88
CA ILE A 130 30.93 4.16 -3.51
C ILE A 130 31.27 3.14 -2.42
N ALA A 131 31.49 1.87 -2.76
CA ALA A 131 31.68 0.79 -1.80
C ALA A 131 32.88 0.99 -0.86
N ALA A 132 33.91 1.74 -1.31
CA ALA A 132 35.11 2.03 -0.52
C ALA A 132 35.01 3.35 0.29
N LEU A 133 33.92 4.11 0.17
CA LEU A 133 33.74 5.42 0.82
C LEU A 133 33.32 5.26 2.29
N THR A 134 34.16 4.62 3.09
CA THR A 134 33.85 4.24 4.49
C THR A 134 33.57 5.42 5.44
N ASN A 135 33.87 6.65 5.04
CA ASN A 135 33.51 7.88 5.77
C ASN A 135 32.09 8.39 5.46
N LEU A 136 31.38 7.78 4.50
CA LEU A 136 30.03 8.19 4.13
C LEU A 136 29.08 7.99 5.31
N ARG A 137 28.34 9.05 5.62
CA ARG A 137 27.36 9.15 6.70
C ARG A 137 25.94 9.30 6.16
N GLU A 138 25.78 9.97 5.03
CA GLU A 138 24.47 10.17 4.43
C GLU A 138 24.55 9.95 2.92
N ILE A 139 23.58 9.21 2.40
CA ILE A 139 23.41 9.03 0.96
C ILE A 139 21.94 9.16 0.59
N TYR A 140 21.68 9.94 -0.45
CA TYR A 140 20.35 10.17 -0.99
C TYR A 140 20.37 9.86 -2.49
N PHE A 141 19.54 8.91 -2.89
CA PHE A 141 19.34 8.52 -4.29
C PHE A 141 17.86 8.22 -4.58
N ASP A 142 16.96 9.02 -4.02
CA ASP A 142 15.53 8.94 -4.30
C ASP A 142 15.26 9.04 -5.80
N SER A 143 14.28 8.27 -6.28
CA SER A 143 13.81 8.31 -7.67
C SER A 143 14.94 8.00 -8.66
N THR A 144 15.81 7.05 -8.31
CA THR A 144 16.85 6.50 -9.20
C THR A 144 16.56 5.03 -9.53
N PRO A 145 17.05 4.52 -10.67
CA PRO A 145 16.88 3.12 -11.06
C PRO A 145 17.82 2.12 -10.32
N VAL A 146 18.33 2.44 -9.13
CA VAL A 146 19.14 1.53 -8.29
C VAL A 146 18.28 0.37 -7.80
N SER A 147 18.83 -0.85 -7.84
CA SER A 147 18.19 -2.05 -7.27
C SER A 147 19.10 -2.83 -6.31
N ASP A 148 20.42 -2.71 -6.44
CA ASP A 148 21.39 -3.44 -5.60
C ASP A 148 22.00 -2.53 -4.53
N LEU A 149 21.77 -2.90 -3.26
CA LEU A 149 22.35 -2.23 -2.09
C LEU A 149 23.63 -2.91 -1.57
N SER A 150 24.10 -3.99 -2.20
CA SER A 150 25.34 -4.68 -1.79
C SER A 150 26.57 -3.76 -1.66
N PRO A 151 26.75 -2.70 -2.48
CA PRO A 151 27.87 -1.77 -2.31
C PRO A 151 27.82 -0.96 -1.00
N ILE A 152 26.63 -0.81 -0.40
CA ILE A 152 26.44 -0.05 0.85
C ILE A 152 26.70 -0.92 2.09
N ALA A 153 26.72 -2.25 1.96
CA ALA A 153 26.82 -3.19 3.09
C ALA A 153 28.03 -2.94 4.02
N ALA A 154 29.14 -2.46 3.48
CA ALA A 154 30.37 -2.18 4.23
C ALA A 154 30.42 -0.77 4.88
N LEU A 155 29.47 0.12 4.54
CA LEU A 155 29.43 1.51 4.99
C LEU A 155 28.84 1.63 6.40
N THR A 156 29.48 1.01 7.39
CA THR A 156 28.99 0.92 8.78
C THR A 156 28.82 2.26 9.49
N ASN A 157 29.44 3.33 9.00
CA ASN A 157 29.26 4.70 9.50
C ASN A 157 28.01 5.39 8.96
N LEU A 158 27.29 4.77 8.02
CA LEU A 158 26.10 5.35 7.42
C LEU A 158 25.03 5.56 8.49
N GLN A 159 24.51 6.76 8.51
CA GLN A 159 23.50 7.28 9.42
C GLN A 159 22.17 7.46 8.71
N LEU A 160 22.22 7.87 7.45
CA LEU A 160 21.04 8.05 6.61
C LEU A 160 21.24 7.41 5.24
N LEU A 161 20.27 6.60 4.83
CA LEU A 161 20.13 5.96 3.54
C LEU A 161 18.74 6.29 2.98
N ASP A 162 18.66 7.20 2.02
CA ASP A 162 17.43 7.47 1.30
C ASP A 162 17.46 6.78 -0.06
N CYS A 163 16.66 5.72 -0.19
CA CYS A 163 16.46 4.97 -1.42
C CYS A 163 14.99 4.95 -1.85
N GLN A 164 14.23 5.99 -1.52
CA GLN A 164 12.82 6.09 -1.90
C GLN A 164 12.62 5.99 -3.42
N ASN A 165 11.49 5.43 -3.84
CA ASN A 165 11.09 5.30 -5.25
C ASN A 165 12.16 4.66 -6.16
N THR A 166 13.01 3.80 -5.60
CA THR A 166 14.01 3.02 -6.35
C THR A 166 13.47 1.66 -6.76
N GLN A 167 14.32 0.82 -7.36
CA GLN A 167 14.00 -0.56 -7.72
C GLN A 167 14.56 -1.57 -6.71
N VAL A 168 14.86 -1.13 -5.49
CA VAL A 168 15.32 -2.00 -4.41
C VAL A 168 14.19 -2.94 -4.01
N ASP A 169 14.44 -4.24 -4.07
CA ASP A 169 13.51 -5.29 -3.65
C ASP A 169 14.04 -6.13 -2.49
N ASP A 170 15.33 -6.03 -2.15
CA ASP A 170 16.00 -6.84 -1.13
C ASP A 170 16.82 -5.97 -0.15
N LEU A 171 16.57 -6.13 1.15
CA LEU A 171 17.27 -5.43 2.25
C LEU A 171 18.32 -6.30 2.97
N SER A 172 18.53 -7.55 2.55
CA SER A 172 19.46 -8.48 3.21
C SER A 172 20.90 -7.96 3.24
N SER A 173 21.33 -7.25 2.20
CA SER A 173 22.66 -6.67 2.09
C SER A 173 22.92 -5.55 3.10
N ILE A 174 21.88 -4.83 3.53
CA ILE A 174 21.98 -3.74 4.51
C ILE A 174 21.63 -4.16 5.94
N LEU A 175 21.48 -5.47 6.21
CA LEU A 175 21.28 -5.99 7.57
C LEU A 175 22.31 -5.49 8.59
N PRO A 176 23.60 -5.28 8.25
CA PRO A 176 24.55 -4.68 9.19
C PRO A 176 24.11 -3.29 9.70
N LEU A 177 23.47 -2.47 8.86
CA LEU A 177 22.95 -1.15 9.25
C LEU A 177 21.72 -1.28 10.15
N ILE A 178 20.81 -2.21 9.82
CA ILE A 178 19.62 -2.47 10.63
C ILE A 178 20.04 -2.99 12.02
N LYS A 179 21.02 -3.90 12.06
CA LYS A 179 21.61 -4.45 13.31
C LYS A 179 22.32 -3.39 14.15
N SER A 180 22.85 -2.32 13.55
CA SER A 180 23.47 -1.21 14.28
C SER A 180 22.45 -0.21 14.85
N GLY A 181 21.16 -0.44 14.63
CA GLY A 181 20.05 0.34 15.20
C GLY A 181 19.41 1.32 14.22
N ARG A 182 19.85 1.36 12.95
CA ARG A 182 19.28 2.26 11.93
C ARG A 182 17.83 1.88 11.62
N GLN A 183 16.90 2.78 11.91
CA GLN A 183 15.47 2.53 11.72
C GLN A 183 15.09 2.52 10.24
N VAL A 184 14.43 1.43 9.81
CA VAL A 184 13.84 1.34 8.48
C VAL A 184 12.45 1.97 8.51
N ASP A 185 12.23 2.98 7.66
CA ASP A 185 10.95 3.66 7.49
C ASP A 185 10.34 3.36 6.11
N TRP A 186 9.14 2.80 6.12
CA TRP A 186 8.36 2.47 4.92
C TRP A 186 7.44 3.61 4.47
N GLU A 187 7.01 4.49 5.38
CA GLU A 187 5.91 5.44 5.13
C GLU A 187 6.37 6.90 5.06
N ARG A 188 7.37 7.26 5.86
CA ARG A 188 7.85 8.63 5.99
C ARG A 188 9.12 8.83 5.18
N SER A 189 9.24 10.02 4.61
CA SER A 189 10.47 10.52 3.99
C SER A 189 11.43 11.10 5.04
N VAL A 190 11.40 10.56 6.27
CA VAL A 190 12.15 11.05 7.43
C VAL A 190 12.51 9.84 8.30
N GLY A 191 13.75 9.37 8.23
CA GLY A 191 14.24 8.22 8.99
C GLY A 191 15.73 7.94 8.69
N ASP A 192 16.28 6.90 9.30
CA ASP A 192 17.67 6.48 9.04
C ASP A 192 17.77 5.71 7.71
N ILE A 193 16.79 4.87 7.39
CA ILE A 193 16.73 4.11 6.14
C ILE A 193 15.33 4.28 5.53
N CYS A 194 15.19 5.13 4.51
CA CYS A 194 13.91 5.44 3.86
C CYS A 194 13.70 4.54 2.62
N VAL A 195 12.68 3.69 2.65
CA VAL A 195 12.39 2.69 1.59
C VAL A 195 11.01 2.87 0.94
N LYS A 196 10.35 4.01 1.16
CA LYS A 196 9.03 4.30 0.58
C LYS A 196 9.06 4.19 -0.94
N GLY A 197 8.07 3.52 -1.52
CA GLY A 197 7.98 3.35 -2.98
C GLY A 197 8.93 2.30 -3.57
N CYS A 198 9.76 1.63 -2.75
CA CYS A 198 10.56 0.49 -3.19
C CYS A 198 9.66 -0.74 -3.42
N PRO A 199 9.87 -1.54 -4.48
CA PRO A 199 9.16 -2.78 -4.72
C PRO A 199 9.67 -3.92 -3.81
N LEU A 200 9.72 -3.70 -2.48
CA LEU A 200 10.29 -4.66 -1.53
C LEU A 200 9.64 -6.04 -1.61
N VAL A 201 10.49 -7.05 -1.75
CA VAL A 201 10.19 -8.48 -1.81
C VAL A 201 10.81 -9.20 -0.62
N ASN A 202 12.04 -8.84 -0.22
CA ASN A 202 12.80 -9.52 0.82
C ASN A 202 13.41 -8.51 1.82
N PRO A 203 12.81 -8.31 3.02
CA PRO A 203 11.64 -8.99 3.52
C PRO A 203 10.35 -8.43 2.89
N PRO A 204 9.20 -9.13 3.01
CA PRO A 204 7.92 -8.59 2.59
C PRO A 204 7.62 -7.25 3.27
N VAL A 205 6.95 -6.33 2.58
CA VAL A 205 6.55 -5.01 3.09
C VAL A 205 5.79 -5.10 4.42
N GLU A 206 4.98 -6.15 4.58
CA GLU A 206 4.21 -6.46 5.79
C GLU A 206 5.12 -6.73 6.99
N ILE A 207 6.38 -7.15 6.78
CA ILE A 207 7.40 -7.26 7.84
C ILE A 207 8.09 -5.93 8.06
N VAL A 208 8.41 -5.20 7.00
CA VAL A 208 9.06 -3.88 7.09
C VAL A 208 8.22 -2.90 7.91
N LYS A 209 6.89 -2.89 7.69
CA LYS A 209 5.94 -2.06 8.44
C LYS A 209 5.89 -2.34 9.94
N GLN A 210 6.32 -3.52 10.38
CA GLN A 210 6.36 -3.89 11.79
C GLN A 210 7.63 -3.38 12.50
N GLY A 211 8.60 -2.89 11.73
CA GLY A 211 9.85 -2.32 12.24
C GLY A 211 11.01 -3.31 12.30
N ASN A 212 12.15 -2.80 12.77
CA ASN A 212 13.43 -3.49 12.71
C ASN A 212 13.45 -4.84 13.42
N GLU A 213 12.75 -5.00 14.55
CA GLU A 213 12.72 -6.27 15.29
C GLU A 213 12.16 -7.40 14.43
N ALA A 214 11.03 -7.15 13.76
CA ALA A 214 10.42 -8.11 12.84
C ALA A 214 11.31 -8.41 11.62
N ILE A 215 11.99 -7.39 11.06
CA ILE A 215 12.93 -7.55 9.94
C ILE A 215 14.10 -8.47 10.35
N LEU A 216 14.75 -8.16 11.47
CA LEU A 216 15.89 -8.91 11.98
C LEU A 216 15.50 -10.35 12.31
N GLU A 217 14.34 -10.54 12.91
CA GLU A 217 13.83 -11.87 13.21
C GLU A 217 13.56 -12.68 11.93
N TYR A 218 12.87 -12.09 10.95
CA TYR A 218 12.59 -12.74 9.67
C TYR A 218 13.88 -13.28 9.01
N PHE A 219 14.92 -12.45 8.92
CA PHE A 219 16.20 -12.88 8.35
C PHE A 219 16.93 -13.89 9.23
N SER A 220 16.94 -13.70 10.56
CA SER A 220 17.58 -14.64 11.48
C SER A 220 16.95 -16.04 11.41
N ARG A 221 15.62 -16.12 11.21
CA ARG A 221 14.94 -17.40 11.03
C ARG A 221 15.33 -18.06 9.72
N ILE A 222 15.30 -17.32 8.60
CA ILE A 222 15.75 -17.85 7.30
C ILE A 222 17.18 -18.39 7.40
N GLU A 223 18.08 -17.67 8.08
CA GLU A 223 19.46 -18.11 8.31
C GLU A 223 19.51 -19.40 9.15
N LYS A 224 18.68 -19.53 10.19
CA LYS A 224 18.68 -20.67 11.12
C LYS A 224 18.03 -21.94 10.55
N GLU A 225 16.90 -21.83 9.85
CA GLU A 225 16.10 -22.98 9.43
C GLU A 225 16.00 -23.15 7.90
N GLY A 226 16.48 -22.17 7.15
CA GLY A 226 16.33 -22.07 5.70
C GLY A 226 15.00 -21.44 5.28
N ALA A 227 14.89 -21.13 3.99
CA ALA A 227 13.68 -20.61 3.39
C ALA A 227 12.84 -21.70 2.71
N GLN A 228 11.54 -21.45 2.61
CA GLN A 228 10.60 -22.14 1.74
C GLN A 228 9.91 -21.11 0.85
N GLU A 229 9.65 -21.48 -0.40
CA GLU A 229 8.85 -20.66 -1.32
C GLU A 229 7.36 -20.82 -1.05
N LEU A 230 6.63 -19.70 -1.02
CA LEU A 230 5.17 -19.71 -1.07
C LEU A 230 4.70 -19.53 -2.51
N LEU A 231 3.93 -20.51 -3.00
CA LEU A 231 3.33 -20.53 -4.33
C LEU A 231 1.82 -20.32 -4.24
N GLU A 232 1.41 -19.24 -3.59
CA GLU A 232 0.01 -18.92 -3.37
C GLU A 232 -0.28 -17.47 -3.70
N ALA A 233 -1.34 -17.25 -4.46
CA ALA A 233 -1.82 -15.94 -4.86
C ALA A 233 -3.31 -15.78 -4.51
N LYS A 234 -3.75 -14.53 -4.53
CA LYS A 234 -5.15 -14.15 -4.42
C LYS A 234 -5.69 -13.67 -5.75
N ALA A 235 -6.85 -14.18 -6.17
CA ALA A 235 -7.64 -13.62 -7.27
C ALA A 235 -8.93 -13.00 -6.74
N ILE A 236 -9.22 -11.77 -7.12
CA ILE A 236 -10.34 -10.97 -6.62
C ILE A 236 -11.31 -10.75 -7.79
N LEU A 237 -12.50 -11.36 -7.70
CA LEU A 237 -13.54 -11.22 -8.71
C LEU A 237 -14.39 -9.98 -8.40
N ILE A 238 -14.31 -8.97 -9.25
CA ILE A 238 -15.06 -7.71 -9.13
C ILE A 238 -15.99 -7.52 -10.33
N GLY A 239 -16.93 -6.59 -10.21
CA GLY A 239 -17.93 -6.31 -11.26
C GLY A 239 -19.35 -6.26 -10.72
N GLU A 240 -20.28 -5.81 -11.55
CA GLU A 240 -21.66 -5.58 -11.16
C GLU A 240 -22.41 -6.84 -10.70
N GLY A 241 -23.53 -6.60 -10.02
CA GLY A 241 -24.46 -7.66 -9.65
C GLY A 241 -24.86 -8.49 -10.87
N MET A 242 -24.82 -9.82 -10.72
CA MET A 242 -25.21 -10.78 -11.77
C MET A 242 -24.31 -10.79 -13.02
N ALA A 243 -23.11 -10.19 -12.98
CA ALA A 243 -22.15 -10.27 -14.08
C ALA A 243 -21.62 -11.71 -14.35
N GLY A 244 -21.77 -12.62 -13.38
CA GLY A 244 -21.37 -14.03 -13.50
C GLY A 244 -20.13 -14.42 -12.69
N LYS A 245 -19.83 -13.72 -11.59
CA LYS A 245 -18.63 -13.96 -10.75
C LYS A 245 -18.60 -15.36 -10.16
N THR A 246 -19.68 -15.75 -9.50
CA THR A 246 -19.89 -17.11 -8.97
C THR A 246 -19.86 -18.15 -10.09
N SER A 247 -20.42 -17.83 -11.26
CA SER A 247 -20.38 -18.69 -12.44
C SER A 247 -18.95 -18.92 -12.92
N LEU A 248 -18.13 -17.86 -13.04
CA LEU A 248 -16.74 -17.98 -13.46
C LEU A 248 -15.93 -18.80 -12.44
N ARG A 249 -16.06 -18.50 -11.14
CA ARG A 249 -15.42 -19.26 -10.05
C ARG A 249 -15.73 -20.76 -10.19
N ASN A 250 -17.01 -21.12 -10.29
CA ASN A 250 -17.42 -22.51 -10.41
C ASN A 250 -16.81 -23.16 -11.66
N ARG A 251 -16.80 -22.49 -12.81
CA ARG A 251 -16.19 -23.02 -14.04
C ARG A 251 -14.67 -23.18 -13.95
N LEU A 252 -13.96 -22.25 -13.28
CA LEU A 252 -12.52 -22.38 -13.02
C LEU A 252 -12.23 -23.63 -12.17
N LEU A 253 -13.06 -23.89 -11.15
CA LEU A 253 -13.00 -25.08 -10.29
C LEU A 253 -13.57 -26.36 -10.92
N GLY A 254 -14.03 -26.32 -12.18
CA GLY A 254 -14.61 -27.48 -12.87
C GLY A 254 -16.01 -27.88 -12.38
N ARG A 255 -16.72 -26.99 -11.69
CA ARG A 255 -18.05 -27.20 -11.12
C ARG A 255 -19.17 -26.70 -12.05
N ALA A 256 -20.40 -27.13 -11.76
CA ALA A 256 -21.60 -26.70 -12.47
C ALA A 256 -21.96 -25.23 -12.19
N LEU A 257 -22.74 -24.62 -13.09
CA LEU A 257 -23.26 -23.26 -12.90
C LEU A 257 -24.26 -23.22 -11.73
N PRO A 258 -24.29 -22.11 -10.96
CA PRO A 258 -25.29 -21.92 -9.92
C PRO A 258 -26.70 -21.84 -10.51
N THR A 259 -27.71 -22.30 -9.75
CA THR A 259 -29.12 -22.22 -10.14
C THR A 259 -29.68 -20.81 -9.89
N LYS A 260 -30.82 -20.44 -10.52
CA LYS A 260 -31.42 -19.09 -10.37
C LYS A 260 -31.86 -18.75 -8.93
N SER A 261 -32.09 -19.76 -8.08
CA SER A 261 -32.35 -19.61 -6.64
C SER A 261 -31.09 -19.34 -5.82
N ASP A 262 -29.91 -19.67 -6.36
CA ASP A 262 -28.60 -19.47 -5.74
C ASP A 262 -28.12 -18.03 -5.97
N ARG A 263 -28.98 -17.06 -5.65
CA ARG A 263 -28.50 -15.68 -5.51
C ARG A 263 -27.46 -15.70 -4.41
N THR A 264 -26.21 -15.42 -4.75
CA THR A 264 -25.11 -15.24 -3.80
C THR A 264 -25.51 -14.12 -2.83
N LYS A 265 -25.99 -14.51 -1.65
CA LYS A 265 -26.20 -13.61 -0.52
C LYS A 265 -24.87 -13.57 0.23
N GLY A 266 -24.36 -12.37 0.48
CA GLY A 266 -23.10 -12.19 1.19
C GLY A 266 -21.85 -12.63 0.41
N LEU A 267 -20.84 -13.06 1.18
CA LEU A 267 -19.53 -13.51 0.71
C LEU A 267 -19.59 -15.04 0.64
N ASP A 268 -19.91 -15.58 -0.54
CA ASP A 268 -19.75 -17.00 -0.80
C ASP A 268 -18.27 -17.23 -1.09
N VAL A 269 -17.46 -17.25 -0.04
CA VAL A 269 -16.04 -17.60 -0.15
C VAL A 269 -15.90 -19.03 0.33
N GLU A 270 -16.34 -19.95 -0.52
CA GLU A 270 -15.71 -21.27 -0.53
C GLU A 270 -14.28 -21.07 -1.02
N VAL A 271 -13.31 -20.98 -0.10
CA VAL A 271 -11.88 -21.00 -0.41
C VAL A 271 -11.49 -22.41 -0.83
N GLU A 272 -12.05 -22.90 -1.93
CA GLU A 272 -11.39 -23.97 -2.64
C GLU A 272 -10.41 -23.33 -3.64
N PRO A 273 -9.10 -23.56 -3.44
CA PRO A 273 -8.11 -22.96 -4.30
C PRO A 273 -8.19 -23.53 -5.71
N TYR A 274 -8.11 -22.66 -6.71
CA TYR A 274 -7.78 -23.08 -8.06
C TYR A 274 -6.30 -23.46 -8.09
N ARG A 275 -6.00 -24.73 -8.36
CA ARG A 275 -4.63 -25.26 -8.37
C ARG A 275 -4.20 -25.62 -9.78
N PHE A 276 -2.96 -25.30 -10.11
CA PHE A 276 -2.38 -25.60 -11.41
C PHE A 276 -0.87 -25.89 -11.32
N PRO A 277 -0.33 -26.79 -12.17
CA PRO A 277 1.07 -27.13 -12.16
C PRO A 277 1.93 -26.02 -12.79
N LEU A 278 3.12 -25.81 -12.23
CA LEU A 278 4.16 -24.94 -12.77
C LEU A 278 5.14 -25.76 -13.63
N ALA A 279 5.92 -25.05 -14.46
CA ALA A 279 6.89 -25.68 -15.36
C ALA A 279 7.99 -26.48 -14.63
N ASP A 280 8.29 -26.13 -13.38
CA ASP A 280 9.25 -26.84 -12.52
C ASP A 280 8.63 -28.00 -11.73
N GLY A 281 7.36 -28.35 -12.01
CA GLY A 281 6.64 -29.46 -11.39
C GLY A 281 6.05 -29.14 -10.02
N LYS A 282 6.24 -27.93 -9.48
CA LYS A 282 5.55 -27.46 -8.27
C LYS A 282 4.10 -27.12 -8.59
N GLU A 283 3.24 -27.09 -7.59
CA GLU A 283 1.83 -26.72 -7.73
C GLU A 283 1.60 -25.32 -7.18
N MET A 284 0.95 -24.47 -7.97
CA MET A 284 0.55 -23.13 -7.56
C MET A 284 -0.90 -23.12 -7.10
N GLN A 285 -1.15 -22.35 -6.05
CA GLN A 285 -2.46 -22.16 -5.45
C GLN A 285 -2.99 -20.75 -5.76
N LEU A 286 -4.21 -20.62 -6.28
CA LEU A 286 -4.88 -19.34 -6.49
C LEU A 286 -6.21 -19.33 -5.74
N ASN A 287 -6.28 -18.53 -4.68
CA ASN A 287 -7.48 -18.37 -3.87
C ASN A 287 -8.45 -17.41 -4.57
N LEU A 288 -9.63 -17.91 -4.96
CA LEU A 288 -10.64 -17.13 -5.67
C LEU A 288 -11.60 -16.46 -4.68
N PHE A 289 -11.61 -15.13 -4.64
CA PHE A 289 -12.50 -14.33 -3.82
C PHE A 289 -13.67 -13.82 -4.66
N ASP A 290 -14.87 -14.30 -4.37
CA ASP A 290 -16.12 -13.89 -5.03
C ASP A 290 -16.97 -13.03 -4.10
N PHE A 291 -17.24 -11.80 -4.51
CA PHE A 291 -18.01 -10.84 -3.74
C PHE A 291 -19.45 -10.72 -4.26
N GLY A 292 -20.44 -10.89 -3.37
CA GLY A 292 -21.86 -10.71 -3.71
C GLY A 292 -22.16 -9.30 -4.24
N GLY A 293 -22.85 -9.17 -5.37
CA GLY A 293 -22.98 -7.89 -6.08
C GLY A 293 -24.05 -6.91 -5.58
N GLN A 294 -24.39 -6.89 -4.27
CA GLN A 294 -25.37 -5.92 -3.75
C GLN A 294 -24.68 -4.64 -3.26
N ASP A 295 -25.24 -3.48 -3.61
CA ASP A 295 -24.59 -2.17 -3.46
C ASP A 295 -24.26 -1.78 -2.01
N HIS A 296 -25.03 -2.26 -1.02
CA HIS A 296 -24.79 -1.98 0.40
C HIS A 296 -23.66 -2.81 1.03
N TYR A 297 -23.16 -3.86 0.33
CA TYR A 297 -22.02 -4.67 0.77
C TYR A 297 -20.69 -4.23 0.17
N LYS A 298 -20.70 -3.34 -0.83
CA LYS A 298 -19.48 -2.79 -1.44
C LYS A 298 -18.45 -2.24 -0.41
N PRO A 299 -18.82 -1.69 0.77
CA PRO A 299 -17.84 -1.39 1.83
C PRO A 299 -17.08 -2.60 2.36
N LEU A 300 -17.75 -3.74 2.46
CA LEU A 300 -17.17 -4.97 3.01
C LEU A 300 -16.18 -5.61 2.05
N HIS A 301 -16.36 -5.43 0.74
CA HIS A 301 -15.43 -5.98 -0.25
C HIS A 301 -14.06 -5.29 -0.22
N GLN A 302 -14.01 -4.01 0.16
CA GLN A 302 -12.76 -3.27 0.27
C GLN A 302 -11.78 -3.90 1.27
N PHE A 303 -12.28 -4.58 2.30
CA PHE A 303 -11.44 -5.30 3.27
C PHE A 303 -10.68 -6.46 2.65
N PHE A 304 -11.16 -6.97 1.53
CA PHE A 304 -10.52 -8.04 0.79
C PHE A 304 -9.83 -7.54 -0.47
N TYR A 305 -9.87 -6.25 -0.76
CA TYR A 305 -9.03 -5.69 -1.80
C TYR A 305 -7.63 -5.49 -1.25
N SER A 306 -6.64 -5.94 -2.00
CA SER A 306 -5.26 -5.97 -1.55
C SER A 306 -4.33 -5.80 -2.75
N LYS A 307 -3.19 -5.15 -2.51
CA LYS A 307 -2.06 -5.18 -3.44
C LYS A 307 -1.61 -6.64 -3.66
N ARG A 308 -0.75 -6.84 -4.66
CA ARG A 308 -0.17 -8.16 -4.97
C ARG A 308 -1.24 -9.23 -5.23
N SER A 309 -2.37 -8.84 -5.82
CA SER A 309 -3.48 -9.74 -6.15
C SER A 309 -3.72 -9.74 -7.66
N LEU A 310 -4.43 -10.74 -8.19
CA LEU A 310 -4.94 -10.74 -9.56
C LEU A 310 -6.40 -10.29 -9.56
N TYR A 311 -6.73 -9.21 -10.24
CA TYR A 311 -8.10 -8.74 -10.35
C TYR A 311 -8.78 -9.30 -11.61
N LEU A 312 -9.98 -9.84 -11.45
CA LEU A 312 -10.83 -10.31 -12.54
C LEU A 312 -12.10 -9.45 -12.56
N LEU A 313 -12.19 -8.51 -13.50
CA LEU A 313 -13.36 -7.65 -13.67
C LEU A 313 -14.34 -8.32 -14.62
N LEU A 314 -15.43 -8.82 -14.08
CA LEU A 314 -16.51 -9.40 -14.86
C LEU A 314 -17.52 -8.35 -15.28
N THR A 315 -17.90 -8.43 -16.55
CA THR A 315 -18.93 -7.61 -17.17
C THR A 315 -19.89 -8.51 -17.93
N LYS A 316 -21.06 -7.99 -18.27
CA LYS A 316 -22.03 -8.66 -19.16
C LYS A 316 -22.32 -7.81 -20.38
N ASN A 317 -22.84 -8.46 -21.42
CA ASN A 317 -23.34 -7.78 -22.61
C ASN A 317 -24.39 -6.72 -22.23
N GLY A 318 -24.11 -5.46 -22.54
CA GLY A 318 -25.03 -4.32 -22.31
C GLY A 318 -24.81 -3.52 -21.03
N ASP A 319 -23.72 -3.75 -20.29
CA ASP A 319 -23.33 -2.88 -19.17
C ASP A 319 -22.93 -1.47 -19.65
N ASP A 320 -23.31 -0.44 -18.88
CA ASP A 320 -22.98 0.96 -19.15
C ASP A 320 -21.49 1.24 -18.88
N GLN A 321 -20.87 2.12 -19.70
CA GLN A 321 -19.46 2.51 -19.55
C GLN A 321 -19.13 3.08 -18.14
N ASN A 322 -20.09 3.77 -17.51
CA ASN A 322 -19.89 4.39 -16.19
C ASN A 322 -19.66 3.37 -15.06
N ASP A 323 -20.23 2.17 -15.16
CA ASP A 323 -20.02 1.13 -14.14
C ASP A 323 -18.63 0.53 -14.28
N PHE A 324 -18.11 0.46 -15.50
CA PHE A 324 -16.77 -0.03 -15.80
C PHE A 324 -15.68 0.87 -15.20
N ASP A 325 -15.77 2.19 -15.41
CA ASP A 325 -14.82 3.16 -14.84
C ASP A 325 -14.78 3.09 -13.31
N PHE A 326 -15.93 2.93 -12.66
CA PHE A 326 -16.02 2.75 -11.21
C PHE A 326 -15.21 1.54 -10.71
N TRP A 327 -15.31 0.40 -11.39
CA TRP A 327 -14.57 -0.82 -11.00
C TRP A 327 -13.08 -0.71 -11.29
N LEU A 328 -12.68 -0.04 -12.37
CA LEU A 328 -11.27 0.24 -12.64
C LEU A 328 -10.65 1.18 -11.61
N ASP A 329 -11.33 2.26 -11.25
CA ASP A 329 -10.88 3.17 -10.20
C ASP A 329 -10.84 2.48 -8.83
N THR A 330 -11.82 1.61 -8.54
CA THR A 330 -11.82 0.77 -7.33
C THR A 330 -10.60 -0.16 -7.31
N ALA A 331 -10.31 -0.85 -8.42
CA ALA A 331 -9.14 -1.72 -8.53
C ALA A 331 -7.84 -0.92 -8.40
N LYS A 332 -7.74 0.26 -9.02
CA LYS A 332 -6.58 1.16 -8.91
C LYS A 332 -6.34 1.61 -7.47
N LEU A 333 -7.40 2.04 -6.77
CA LEU A 333 -7.30 2.56 -5.42
C LEU A 333 -6.78 1.53 -4.41
N HIS A 334 -7.20 0.27 -4.55
CA HIS A 334 -6.90 -0.78 -3.56
C HIS A 334 -5.85 -1.81 -4.02
N GLY A 335 -5.74 -2.05 -5.32
CA GLY A 335 -4.87 -3.04 -5.94
C GLY A 335 -3.52 -2.48 -6.39
N ASP A 336 -3.40 -1.16 -6.57
CA ASP A 336 -2.17 -0.50 -7.07
C ASP A 336 -1.76 -1.06 -8.44
N ASP A 337 -0.54 -1.57 -8.60
CA ASP A 337 -0.04 -2.20 -9.84
C ASP A 337 -0.51 -3.65 -10.06
N SER A 338 -1.42 -4.16 -9.22
CA SER A 338 -1.98 -5.51 -9.35
C SER A 338 -2.60 -5.74 -10.74
N PRO A 339 -2.22 -6.80 -11.47
CA PRO A 339 -2.73 -7.05 -12.82
C PRO A 339 -4.25 -7.24 -12.81
N LEU A 340 -4.92 -6.66 -13.79
CA LEU A 340 -6.37 -6.79 -13.99
C LEU A 340 -6.67 -7.40 -15.37
N LEU A 341 -7.54 -8.42 -15.38
CA LEU A 341 -8.11 -9.02 -16.57
C LEU A 341 -9.61 -8.71 -16.63
N VAL A 342 -10.08 -8.26 -17.79
CA VAL A 342 -11.51 -8.06 -18.04
C VAL A 342 -12.10 -9.34 -18.62
N VAL A 343 -13.19 -9.81 -18.04
CA VAL A 343 -13.90 -11.01 -18.47
C VAL A 343 -15.32 -10.60 -18.88
N ASN A 344 -15.52 -10.46 -20.19
CA ASN A 344 -16.82 -10.17 -20.78
C ASN A 344 -17.60 -11.48 -20.87
N ASN A 345 -18.53 -11.67 -19.94
CA ASN A 345 -19.40 -12.83 -19.92
C ASN A 345 -20.53 -12.68 -20.95
N LEU A 346 -20.47 -13.51 -22.00
CA LEU A 346 -21.43 -13.50 -23.09
C LEU A 346 -22.66 -14.35 -22.71
N PHE A 347 -23.79 -13.68 -22.55
CA PHE A 347 -25.10 -14.33 -22.45
C PHE A 347 -25.69 -14.45 -23.86
N GLY A 348 -25.80 -15.67 -24.38
CA GLY A 348 -26.24 -15.95 -25.76
C GLY A 348 -25.22 -15.53 -26.83
N ASP A 349 -25.66 -15.36 -28.09
CA ASP A 349 -24.80 -15.06 -29.26
C ASP A 349 -24.54 -13.55 -29.48
N VAL A 350 -24.74 -12.73 -28.45
CA VAL A 350 -24.56 -11.27 -28.56
C VAL A 350 -23.08 -10.93 -28.35
N LYS A 351 -22.48 -10.20 -29.29
CA LYS A 351 -21.11 -9.67 -29.15
C LYS A 351 -21.09 -8.46 -28.22
N CYS A 352 -20.07 -8.37 -27.38
CA CYS A 352 -19.83 -7.19 -26.55
C CYS A 352 -19.00 -6.17 -27.33
N ASN A 353 -19.47 -4.92 -27.46
CA ASN A 353 -18.68 -3.83 -28.05
C ASN A 353 -17.69 -3.26 -27.02
N PHE A 354 -16.79 -4.11 -26.50
CA PHE A 354 -15.77 -3.70 -25.53
C PHE A 354 -14.40 -3.53 -26.23
N ASN A 355 -13.84 -2.32 -26.18
CA ASN A 355 -12.50 -2.05 -26.69
C ASN A 355 -11.55 -1.67 -25.53
N PRO A 356 -10.75 -2.61 -24.99
CA PRO A 356 -9.82 -2.31 -23.88
C PRO A 356 -8.79 -1.23 -24.22
N LYS A 357 -8.48 -1.03 -25.51
CA LYS A 357 -7.42 -0.12 -25.96
C LYS A 357 -7.66 1.34 -25.55
N GLN A 358 -8.91 1.73 -25.29
CA GLN A 358 -9.21 3.10 -24.87
C GLN A 358 -8.80 3.40 -23.42
N TRP A 359 -8.60 2.37 -22.59
CA TRP A 359 -8.26 2.50 -21.18
C TRP A 359 -6.84 2.08 -20.84
N THR A 360 -6.16 1.34 -21.73
CA THR A 360 -4.79 0.83 -21.49
C THR A 360 -3.77 1.95 -21.20
N SER A 361 -3.98 3.16 -21.75
CA SER A 361 -3.13 4.32 -21.45
C SER A 361 -3.36 4.90 -20.06
N GLN A 362 -4.62 4.89 -19.58
CA GLN A 362 -5.00 5.42 -18.26
C GLN A 362 -4.77 4.40 -17.13
N TYR A 363 -4.87 3.11 -17.45
CA TYR A 363 -4.78 2.00 -16.51
C TYR A 363 -3.75 0.96 -16.99
N PRO A 364 -2.44 1.18 -16.76
CA PRO A 364 -1.38 0.24 -17.19
C PRO A 364 -1.46 -1.16 -16.56
N PHE A 365 -2.18 -1.28 -15.43
CA PHE A 365 -2.45 -2.55 -14.77
C PHE A 365 -3.53 -3.38 -15.50
N LEU A 366 -4.33 -2.78 -16.39
CA LEU A 366 -5.26 -3.50 -17.27
C LEU A 366 -4.45 -4.27 -18.33
N LYS A 367 -4.40 -5.59 -18.21
CA LYS A 367 -3.50 -6.43 -19.00
C LYS A 367 -4.14 -7.03 -20.25
N ALA A 368 -5.40 -7.46 -20.17
CA ALA A 368 -6.11 -8.08 -21.28
C ALA A 368 -7.62 -8.13 -21.05
N SER A 369 -8.38 -8.41 -22.11
CA SER A 369 -9.81 -8.68 -22.06
C SER A 369 -10.16 -9.96 -22.80
N PHE A 370 -11.13 -10.71 -22.27
CA PHE A 370 -11.57 -11.98 -22.81
C PHE A 370 -13.07 -11.98 -22.99
N GLU A 371 -13.53 -12.54 -24.10
CA GLU A 371 -14.94 -12.88 -24.29
C GLU A 371 -15.12 -14.35 -23.91
N VAL A 372 -15.96 -14.61 -22.91
CA VAL A 372 -16.18 -15.95 -22.38
C VAL A 372 -17.67 -16.23 -22.33
N ASN A 373 -18.08 -17.38 -22.83
CA ASN A 373 -19.44 -17.88 -22.62
C ASN A 373 -19.39 -18.97 -21.55
N LEU A 374 -19.86 -18.65 -20.35
CA LEU A 374 -19.79 -19.57 -19.20
C LEU A 374 -20.79 -20.73 -19.29
N ASP A 375 -21.76 -20.68 -20.21
CA ASP A 375 -22.71 -21.78 -20.44
C ASP A 375 -22.07 -22.90 -21.28
N ASN A 376 -21.38 -22.55 -22.36
CA ASN A 376 -20.76 -23.50 -23.29
C ASN A 376 -19.23 -23.61 -23.20
N LEU A 377 -18.61 -22.88 -22.26
CA LEU A 377 -17.16 -22.85 -21.97
C LEU A 377 -16.27 -22.23 -23.05
N ASN A 378 -16.85 -21.63 -24.10
CA ASN A 378 -16.05 -20.97 -25.13
C ASN A 378 -15.24 -19.81 -24.54
N GLY A 379 -13.95 -19.72 -24.90
CA GLY A 379 -13.01 -18.71 -24.40
C GLY A 379 -12.47 -18.94 -22.98
N LEU A 380 -12.98 -19.94 -22.24
CA LEU A 380 -12.57 -20.18 -20.86
C LEU A 380 -11.11 -20.67 -20.76
N GLU A 381 -10.66 -21.50 -21.70
CA GLU A 381 -9.30 -22.05 -21.68
C GLU A 381 -8.23 -20.98 -21.91
N ASP A 382 -8.47 -20.08 -22.87
CA ASP A 382 -7.59 -18.92 -23.11
C ASP A 382 -7.52 -18.00 -21.89
N LEU A 383 -8.66 -17.79 -21.22
CA LEU A 383 -8.72 -17.06 -19.97
C LEU A 383 -7.92 -17.76 -18.86
N LYS A 384 -8.06 -19.08 -18.69
CA LYS A 384 -7.31 -19.87 -17.68
C LYS A 384 -5.81 -19.73 -17.86
N GLN A 385 -5.30 -19.92 -19.08
CA GLN A 385 -3.87 -19.77 -19.37
C GLN A 385 -3.35 -18.39 -19.01
N LYS A 386 -4.17 -17.35 -19.21
CA LYS A 386 -3.78 -15.96 -18.88
C LYS A 386 -3.89 -15.64 -17.40
N ILE A 387 -4.88 -16.19 -16.70
CA ILE A 387 -4.96 -16.16 -15.24
C ILE A 387 -3.70 -16.77 -14.64
N GLU A 388 -3.33 -17.98 -15.08
CA GLU A 388 -2.15 -18.70 -14.59
C GLU A 388 -0.85 -17.94 -14.88
N ALA A 389 -0.71 -17.39 -16.09
CA ALA A 389 0.45 -16.61 -16.47
C ALA A 389 0.62 -15.35 -15.60
N TYR A 390 -0.44 -14.57 -15.39
CA TYR A 390 -0.34 -13.35 -14.58
C TYR A 390 -0.25 -13.63 -13.09
N ALA A 391 -0.89 -14.67 -12.58
CA ALA A 391 -0.76 -15.07 -11.19
C ALA A 391 0.73 -15.36 -10.84
N GLN A 392 1.46 -16.03 -11.73
CA GLN A 392 2.89 -16.32 -11.56
C GLN A 392 3.79 -15.08 -11.58
N THR A 393 3.34 -13.97 -12.18
CA THR A 393 4.11 -12.71 -12.25
C THR A 393 3.94 -11.82 -11.01
N LEU A 394 3.07 -12.20 -10.08
CA LEU A 394 2.85 -11.41 -8.87
C LEU A 394 4.15 -11.38 -8.03
N PRO A 395 4.55 -10.20 -7.50
CA PRO A 395 5.89 -9.99 -6.94
C PRO A 395 6.17 -10.78 -5.65
N HIS A 396 5.15 -11.41 -5.07
CA HIS A 396 5.28 -12.23 -3.88
C HIS A 396 5.38 -13.73 -4.13
N ILE A 397 5.18 -14.16 -5.37
CA ILE A 397 5.27 -15.58 -5.71
C ILE A 397 6.74 -16.00 -5.70
N ARG A 398 7.00 -17.17 -5.10
CA ARG A 398 8.34 -17.69 -4.82
C ARG A 398 9.14 -16.85 -3.81
N GLN A 399 8.49 -15.95 -3.08
CA GLN A 399 9.16 -15.26 -1.97
C GLN A 399 9.64 -16.28 -0.92
N PRO A 400 10.88 -16.14 -0.44
CA PRO A 400 11.36 -16.95 0.66
C PRO A 400 10.60 -16.58 1.94
N VAL A 401 10.11 -17.57 2.65
CA VAL A 401 9.64 -17.42 4.04
C VAL A 401 10.35 -18.42 4.94
N PRO A 402 10.48 -18.14 6.24
CA PRO A 402 10.96 -19.13 7.20
C PRO A 402 10.17 -20.45 7.11
N LYS A 403 10.84 -21.60 7.17
CA LYS A 403 10.15 -22.92 7.11
C LYS A 403 9.13 -23.11 8.22
N SER A 404 9.40 -22.58 9.41
CA SER A 404 8.45 -22.60 10.54
C SER A 404 7.16 -21.86 10.19
N TRP A 405 7.26 -20.72 9.49
CA TRP A 405 6.10 -19.93 9.07
C TRP A 405 5.25 -20.69 8.07
N ALA A 406 5.87 -21.35 7.09
CA ALA A 406 5.17 -22.20 6.13
C ALA A 406 4.46 -23.37 6.84
N ALA A 407 5.12 -24.04 7.77
CA ALA A 407 4.53 -25.14 8.54
C ALA A 407 3.35 -24.69 9.43
N ILE A 408 3.49 -23.56 10.13
CA ILE A 408 2.40 -22.96 10.92
C ILE A 408 1.21 -22.59 10.02
N ARG A 409 1.48 -22.03 8.83
CA ARG A 409 0.44 -21.69 7.87
C ARG A 409 -0.36 -22.94 7.45
N GLU A 410 0.30 -24.06 7.17
CA GLU A 410 -0.41 -25.32 6.87
C GLU A 410 -1.22 -25.82 8.07
N ALA A 411 -0.65 -25.82 9.28
CA ALA A 411 -1.37 -26.22 10.49
C ALA A 411 -2.63 -25.37 10.74
N LEU A 412 -2.55 -24.06 10.50
CA LEU A 412 -3.70 -23.16 10.61
C LEU A 412 -4.75 -23.41 9.52
N ARG A 413 -4.35 -23.82 8.32
CA ARG A 413 -5.31 -24.22 7.28
C ARG A 413 -6.07 -25.49 7.66
N GLU A 414 -5.38 -26.48 8.22
CA GLU A 414 -6.06 -27.68 8.74
C GLU A 414 -7.04 -27.33 9.86
N GLN A 415 -6.65 -26.38 10.73
CA GLN A 415 -7.51 -25.89 11.78
C GLN A 415 -8.72 -25.11 11.25
N LYS A 416 -8.54 -24.34 10.16
CA LYS A 416 -9.63 -23.61 9.46
C LYS A 416 -10.71 -24.57 8.97
N VAL A 417 -10.44 -25.85 8.71
CA VAL A 417 -11.48 -26.84 8.33
C VAL A 417 -12.39 -27.21 9.51
N LYS A 418 -11.91 -27.08 10.74
CA LYS A 418 -12.62 -27.50 11.95
C LYS A 418 -13.30 -26.34 12.66
N GLU A 419 -12.60 -25.22 12.76
CA GLU A 419 -12.99 -24.09 13.60
C GLU A 419 -13.13 -22.80 12.79
N ASN A 420 -14.09 -21.94 13.19
CA ASN A 420 -14.25 -20.61 12.62
C ASN A 420 -13.19 -19.62 13.16
N PHE A 421 -12.79 -19.81 14.42
CA PHE A 421 -11.84 -18.98 15.15
C PHE A 421 -11.12 -19.82 16.21
N ILE A 422 -9.96 -19.35 16.69
CA ILE A 422 -9.24 -19.94 17.82
C ILE A 422 -8.83 -18.84 18.81
N HIS A 423 -8.67 -19.20 20.08
CA HIS A 423 -8.13 -18.29 21.08
C HIS A 423 -6.62 -18.07 20.86
N LEU A 424 -6.09 -16.92 21.25
CA LEU A 424 -4.67 -16.58 21.09
C LEU A 424 -3.74 -17.63 21.73
N THR A 425 -4.13 -18.21 22.86
CA THR A 425 -3.34 -19.27 23.52
C THR A 425 -3.16 -20.51 22.64
N GLU A 426 -4.15 -20.81 21.82
CA GLU A 426 -4.12 -21.93 20.88
C GLU A 426 -3.24 -21.61 19.68
N TYR A 427 -3.36 -20.40 19.11
CA TYR A 427 -2.42 -19.92 18.09
C TYR A 427 -0.96 -20.01 18.58
N LEU A 428 -0.69 -19.52 19.79
CA LEU A 428 0.65 -19.60 20.38
C LEU A 428 1.11 -21.05 20.64
N ARG A 429 0.18 -21.98 20.92
CA ARG A 429 0.50 -23.42 21.04
C ARG A 429 0.94 -23.98 19.69
N ILE A 430 0.19 -23.70 18.62
CA ILE A 430 0.53 -24.11 17.24
C ILE A 430 1.91 -23.54 16.84
N CYS A 431 2.18 -22.27 17.17
CA CYS A 431 3.49 -21.65 16.93
C CYS A 431 4.63 -22.39 17.66
N ARG A 432 4.45 -22.72 18.95
CA ARG A 432 5.44 -23.46 19.74
C ARG A 432 5.74 -24.84 19.17
N GLU A 433 4.71 -25.56 18.72
CA GLU A 433 4.85 -26.89 18.12
C GLU A 433 5.67 -26.89 16.83
N HIS A 434 5.78 -25.73 16.18
CA HIS A 434 6.51 -25.54 14.93
C HIS A 434 7.76 -24.65 15.09
N GLY A 435 8.29 -24.53 16.33
CA GLY A 435 9.60 -23.90 16.58
C GLY A 435 9.59 -22.38 16.82
N ILE A 436 8.43 -21.79 17.09
CA ILE A 436 8.31 -20.40 17.55
C ILE A 436 7.92 -20.38 19.03
N GLU A 437 8.94 -20.33 19.91
CA GLU A 437 8.75 -20.33 21.37
C GLU A 437 8.37 -18.96 21.92
N GLU A 438 9.02 -17.92 21.42
CA GLU A 438 8.86 -16.55 21.87
C GLU A 438 7.50 -15.98 21.43
N ARG A 439 6.85 -15.27 22.36
CA ARG A 439 5.53 -14.69 22.11
C ARG A 439 5.61 -13.62 21.01
N ASP A 440 6.58 -12.71 21.10
CA ASP A 440 6.67 -11.57 20.18
C ASP A 440 6.91 -12.04 18.74
N SER A 441 7.75 -13.07 18.56
CA SER A 441 7.91 -13.78 17.30
C SER A 441 6.61 -14.32 16.71
N ALA A 442 5.79 -14.98 17.54
CA ALA A 442 4.49 -15.45 17.10
C ALA A 442 3.56 -14.29 16.75
N MET A 443 3.64 -13.16 17.48
CA MET A 443 2.85 -11.97 17.17
C MET A 443 3.29 -11.29 15.86
N HIS A 444 4.59 -11.26 15.54
CA HIS A 444 5.11 -10.78 14.25
C HIS A 444 4.57 -11.61 13.08
N LEU A 445 4.66 -12.94 13.19
CA LEU A 445 4.05 -13.85 12.21
C LEU A 445 2.53 -13.62 12.14
N SER A 446 1.87 -13.44 13.27
CA SER A 446 0.43 -13.25 13.28
C SER A 446 0.01 -11.97 12.56
N ARG A 447 0.79 -10.88 12.71
CA ARG A 447 0.52 -9.62 12.02
C ARG A 447 0.78 -9.76 10.53
N TYR A 448 1.86 -10.45 10.15
CA TYR A 448 2.13 -10.80 8.75
C TYR A 448 0.96 -11.59 8.11
N LEU A 449 0.51 -12.67 8.77
CA LEU A 449 -0.60 -13.49 8.27
C LEU A 449 -1.93 -12.73 8.23
N HIS A 450 -2.14 -11.79 9.15
CA HIS A 450 -3.28 -10.86 9.12
C HIS A 450 -3.22 -9.92 7.91
N ASP A 451 -2.07 -9.28 7.68
CA ASP A 451 -1.88 -8.28 6.62
C ASP A 451 -2.03 -8.89 5.23
N ILE A 452 -1.60 -10.15 5.04
CA ILE A 452 -1.81 -10.89 3.78
C ILE A 452 -3.18 -11.58 3.69
N GLY A 453 -4.01 -11.46 4.73
CA GLY A 453 -5.40 -11.92 4.75
C GLY A 453 -5.61 -13.43 4.96
N VAL A 454 -4.64 -14.15 5.52
CA VAL A 454 -4.79 -15.59 5.85
C VAL A 454 -5.85 -15.79 6.93
N PHE A 455 -5.90 -14.89 7.93
CA PHE A 455 -6.90 -14.82 8.99
C PHE A 455 -7.04 -13.38 9.48
N LEU A 456 -8.01 -13.08 10.36
CA LEU A 456 -8.08 -11.78 11.04
C LEU A 456 -7.60 -11.87 12.49
N HIS A 457 -6.68 -10.98 12.89
CA HIS A 457 -6.23 -10.85 14.27
C HIS A 457 -5.78 -9.42 14.58
N PHE A 458 -6.58 -8.70 15.35
CA PHE A 458 -6.36 -7.30 15.69
C PHE A 458 -5.65 -7.19 17.04
N GLN A 459 -4.33 -7.07 17.01
CA GLN A 459 -3.48 -7.16 18.21
C GLN A 459 -3.61 -5.96 19.15
N ASP A 460 -3.95 -4.81 18.60
CA ASP A 460 -4.02 -3.53 19.32
C ASP A 460 -5.41 -3.29 19.96
N ASN A 461 -6.41 -4.12 19.63
CA ASN A 461 -7.76 -4.04 20.19
C ASN A 461 -7.92 -4.99 21.39
N GLU A 462 -8.39 -4.48 22.54
CA GLU A 462 -8.43 -5.25 23.80
C GLU A 462 -9.29 -6.52 23.76
N THR A 463 -10.37 -6.49 22.99
CA THR A 463 -11.33 -7.59 22.84
C THR A 463 -10.85 -8.55 21.75
N LEU A 464 -10.49 -8.03 20.58
CA LEU A 464 -10.13 -8.82 19.40
C LEU A 464 -8.76 -9.48 19.51
N ARG A 465 -7.80 -8.92 20.25
CA ARG A 465 -6.45 -9.51 20.43
C ARG A 465 -6.44 -10.91 21.05
N LYS A 466 -7.58 -11.35 21.60
CA LYS A 466 -7.74 -12.69 22.19
C LYS A 466 -8.10 -13.73 21.15
N TRP A 467 -8.51 -13.32 19.95
CA TRP A 467 -9.14 -14.17 18.95
C TRP A 467 -8.42 -14.07 17.62
N VAL A 468 -8.08 -15.24 17.08
CA VAL A 468 -7.61 -15.39 15.71
C VAL A 468 -8.78 -15.97 14.89
N ILE A 469 -9.40 -15.13 14.07
CA ILE A 469 -10.54 -15.52 13.23
C ILE A 469 -10.01 -16.18 11.96
N LEU A 470 -10.01 -17.52 11.92
CA LEU A 470 -9.46 -18.32 10.83
C LEU A 470 -10.30 -18.23 9.55
N ARG A 471 -11.63 -18.15 9.70
CA ARG A 471 -12.58 -18.01 8.59
C ARG A 471 -13.05 -16.58 8.47
N ASN A 472 -12.35 -15.80 7.64
CA ASN A 472 -12.76 -14.44 7.30
C ASN A 472 -14.20 -14.40 6.79
N GLU A 473 -14.65 -15.48 6.15
CA GLU A 473 -15.96 -15.62 5.54
C GLU A 473 -17.08 -15.71 6.55
N TRP A 474 -16.86 -16.52 7.60
CA TRP A 474 -17.76 -16.62 8.74
C TRP A 474 -17.94 -15.26 9.43
N ALA A 475 -16.86 -14.49 9.58
CA ALA A 475 -16.91 -13.16 10.17
C ALA A 475 -17.65 -12.15 9.28
N THR A 476 -17.44 -12.18 7.95
CA THR A 476 -18.22 -11.34 7.04
C THR A 476 -19.69 -11.68 7.01
N GLU A 477 -20.02 -12.97 7.04
CA GLU A 477 -21.41 -13.43 7.09
C GLU A 477 -22.10 -12.95 8.37
N ALA A 478 -21.39 -12.94 9.49
CA ALA A 478 -21.89 -12.34 10.73
C ALA A 478 -22.25 -10.86 10.54
N VAL A 479 -21.39 -10.09 9.88
CA VAL A 479 -21.65 -8.67 9.60
C VAL A 479 -22.83 -8.49 8.65
N TYR A 480 -22.94 -9.30 7.58
CA TYR A 480 -24.06 -9.24 6.65
C TYR A 480 -25.39 -9.50 7.33
N ARG A 481 -25.44 -10.49 8.23
CA ARG A 481 -26.64 -10.79 9.01
C ARG A 481 -27.16 -9.59 9.79
N VAL A 482 -26.28 -8.71 10.28
CA VAL A 482 -26.68 -7.46 10.95
C VAL A 482 -27.18 -6.43 9.93
N LEU A 483 -26.46 -6.26 8.81
CA LEU A 483 -26.81 -5.25 7.81
C LEU A 483 -28.08 -5.57 7.01
N ASP A 484 -28.43 -6.86 6.90
CA ASP A 484 -29.62 -7.36 6.20
C ASP A 484 -30.80 -7.65 7.11
N ASP A 485 -30.62 -7.48 8.43
CA ASP A 485 -31.67 -7.76 9.38
C ASP A 485 -32.87 -6.82 9.18
N SER A 486 -34.04 -7.40 8.91
CA SER A 486 -35.24 -6.62 8.58
C SER A 486 -35.67 -5.67 9.69
N GLU A 487 -35.43 -6.03 10.95
CA GLU A 487 -35.79 -5.19 12.09
C GLU A 487 -34.79 -4.04 12.25
N ILE A 488 -33.49 -4.28 12.12
CA ILE A 488 -32.46 -3.22 12.12
C ILE A 488 -32.67 -2.24 10.95
N ILE A 489 -33.02 -2.75 9.77
CA ILE A 489 -33.38 -1.92 8.61
C ILE A 489 -34.63 -1.08 8.92
N ALA A 490 -35.67 -1.67 9.50
CA ALA A 490 -36.88 -0.94 9.91
C ALA A 490 -36.58 0.11 10.99
N GLN A 491 -35.63 -0.18 11.88
CA GLN A 491 -35.08 0.76 12.86
C GLN A 491 -34.08 1.75 12.25
N LYS A 492 -33.96 1.84 10.92
CA LYS A 492 -33.12 2.80 10.19
C LYS A 492 -31.63 2.69 10.56
N GLY A 493 -31.14 1.48 10.79
CA GLY A 493 -29.73 1.24 11.15
C GLY A 493 -29.40 1.45 12.62
N HIS A 494 -30.38 1.75 13.47
CA HIS A 494 -30.23 1.70 14.92
C HIS A 494 -30.36 0.25 15.40
N PHE A 495 -29.50 -0.17 16.32
CA PHE A 495 -29.56 -1.50 16.92
C PHE A 495 -28.96 -1.51 18.33
N ALA A 496 -29.30 -2.51 19.12
CA ALA A 496 -28.86 -2.74 20.49
C ALA A 496 -28.26 -4.15 20.66
N PRO A 497 -27.57 -4.45 21.78
CA PRO A 497 -27.07 -5.80 22.07
C PRO A 497 -28.15 -6.90 22.01
N SER A 498 -29.41 -6.57 22.30
CA SER A 498 -30.53 -7.50 22.16
C SER A 498 -30.80 -7.92 20.71
N ASP A 499 -30.64 -6.99 19.75
CA ASP A 499 -30.78 -7.29 18.32
C ASP A 499 -29.63 -8.20 17.88
N LEU A 500 -28.41 -7.93 18.35
CA LEU A 500 -27.25 -8.77 18.05
C LEU A 500 -27.42 -10.19 18.60
N LYS A 501 -28.00 -10.36 19.80
CA LYS A 501 -28.33 -11.69 20.34
C LYS A 501 -29.35 -12.44 19.48
N ARG A 502 -30.31 -11.73 18.87
CA ARG A 502 -31.31 -12.30 17.96
C ARG A 502 -30.69 -12.67 16.61
N VAL A 503 -29.89 -11.77 16.03
CA VAL A 503 -29.23 -11.94 14.73
C VAL A 503 -28.17 -13.05 14.80
N TRP A 504 -27.36 -13.05 15.86
CA TRP A 504 -26.31 -14.03 16.15
C TRP A 504 -26.77 -15.01 17.23
N CYS A 505 -27.94 -15.62 17.00
CA CYS A 505 -28.53 -16.60 17.92
C CYS A 505 -27.95 -18.01 17.78
N ALA A 506 -27.34 -18.35 16.63
CA ALA A 506 -26.73 -19.66 16.42
C ALA A 506 -25.49 -19.84 17.31
N ASP A 507 -25.30 -21.07 17.80
CA ASP A 507 -24.23 -21.45 18.74
C ASP A 507 -22.84 -21.04 18.24
N GLU A 508 -22.61 -21.09 16.92
CA GLU A 508 -21.34 -20.71 16.30
C GLU A 508 -20.94 -19.23 16.48
N TYR A 509 -21.89 -18.36 16.84
CA TYR A 509 -21.65 -16.93 17.07
C TYR A 509 -21.78 -16.52 18.54
N GLU A 510 -22.30 -17.39 19.41
CA GLU A 510 -22.70 -17.05 20.77
C GLU A 510 -21.54 -16.47 21.60
N ASP A 511 -20.39 -17.14 21.57
CA ASP A 511 -19.19 -16.74 22.31
C ASP A 511 -18.43 -15.56 21.67
N MET A 512 -18.83 -15.17 20.45
CA MET A 512 -18.13 -14.18 19.64
C MET A 512 -18.91 -12.89 19.43
N ARG A 513 -20.11 -12.73 20.01
CA ARG A 513 -20.97 -11.54 19.79
C ARG A 513 -20.25 -10.23 20.08
N ASP A 514 -19.53 -10.14 21.19
CA ASP A 514 -18.77 -8.93 21.55
C ASP A 514 -17.59 -8.70 20.61
N ALA A 515 -16.87 -9.76 20.24
CA ALA A 515 -15.77 -9.69 19.29
C ALA A 515 -16.26 -9.27 17.89
N LEU A 516 -17.40 -9.79 17.42
CA LEU A 516 -17.97 -9.46 16.12
C LEU A 516 -18.49 -8.01 16.08
N LEU A 517 -19.03 -7.50 17.19
CA LEU A 517 -19.38 -6.09 17.31
C LEU A 517 -18.14 -5.19 17.26
N GLU A 518 -17.08 -5.54 17.99
CA GLU A 518 -15.81 -4.81 17.92
C GLU A 518 -15.20 -4.88 16.52
N LEU A 519 -15.31 -6.03 15.84
CA LEU A 519 -14.89 -6.20 14.46
C LEU A 519 -15.63 -5.23 13.52
N MET A 520 -16.95 -5.06 13.69
CA MET A 520 -17.72 -4.08 12.92
C MET A 520 -17.25 -2.64 13.17
N LYS A 521 -16.79 -2.31 14.37
CA LYS A 521 -16.24 -0.99 14.71
C LYS A 521 -14.85 -0.78 14.11
N GLU A 522 -13.97 -1.76 14.19
CA GLU A 522 -12.64 -1.73 13.53
C GLU A 522 -12.78 -1.51 12.02
N PHE A 523 -13.77 -2.16 11.41
CA PHE A 523 -14.11 -1.97 10.01
C PHE A 523 -14.89 -0.67 9.71
N ARG A 524 -15.11 0.18 10.71
CA ARG A 524 -15.81 1.47 10.61
C ARG A 524 -17.20 1.36 9.98
N LEU A 525 -17.92 0.28 10.30
CA LEU A 525 -19.28 0.02 9.79
C LEU A 525 -20.36 0.54 10.73
N CYS A 526 -20.03 0.62 12.01
CA CYS A 526 -20.91 1.14 13.04
C CYS A 526 -20.14 1.89 14.13
N TYR A 527 -20.84 2.68 14.92
CA TYR A 527 -20.32 3.34 16.12
C TYR A 527 -21.33 3.32 17.27
N PRO A 528 -20.87 3.41 18.53
CA PRO A 528 -21.76 3.54 19.69
C PRO A 528 -22.43 4.92 19.73
N LYS A 529 -23.71 4.95 20.12
CA LYS A 529 -24.40 6.19 20.47
C LYS A 529 -23.83 6.74 21.79
N PRO A 530 -24.04 8.04 22.09
CA PRO A 530 -23.59 8.64 23.36
C PRO A 530 -24.15 7.95 24.61
N ASP A 531 -25.27 7.23 24.49
CA ASP A 531 -25.85 6.43 25.59
C ASP A 531 -25.04 5.17 25.91
N GLY A 532 -24.10 4.76 25.05
CA GLY A 532 -23.27 3.57 25.20
C GLY A 532 -24.02 2.24 25.08
N GLN A 533 -25.34 2.26 24.91
CA GLN A 533 -26.21 1.08 24.93
C GLN A 533 -26.70 0.69 23.54
N ARG A 534 -26.63 1.61 22.59
CA ARG A 534 -27.10 1.42 21.22
C ARG A 534 -26.04 1.83 20.21
N PHE A 535 -26.19 1.34 18.99
CA PHE A 535 -25.26 1.53 17.90
C PHE A 535 -25.98 2.06 16.66
N ILE A 536 -25.20 2.61 15.73
CA ILE A 536 -25.68 3.10 14.44
C ILE A 536 -24.82 2.50 13.34
N ALA A 537 -25.46 1.89 12.33
CA ALA A 537 -24.85 1.53 11.06
C ALA A 537 -25.20 2.60 10.00
N PRO A 538 -24.29 3.53 9.64
CA PRO A 538 -24.64 4.69 8.82
C PRO A 538 -25.10 4.36 7.41
N SER A 539 -24.66 3.22 6.87
CA SER A 539 -25.08 2.72 5.56
C SER A 539 -26.58 2.45 5.47
N LEU A 540 -27.24 2.16 6.60
CA LEU A 540 -28.67 1.87 6.69
C LEU A 540 -29.52 3.10 7.04
N LEU A 541 -28.91 4.23 7.36
CA LEU A 541 -29.64 5.46 7.64
C LEU A 541 -30.47 5.91 6.42
N PRO A 542 -31.54 6.70 6.61
CA PRO A 542 -32.28 7.31 5.51
C PRO A 542 -31.39 8.28 4.72
N THR A 543 -31.73 8.51 3.45
CA THR A 543 -31.08 9.56 2.64
C THR A 543 -31.59 10.95 2.97
N GLU A 544 -32.80 11.05 3.52
CA GLU A 544 -33.37 12.32 3.95
C GLU A 544 -32.80 12.75 5.30
N PRO A 545 -32.43 14.03 5.47
CA PRO A 545 -31.95 14.53 6.74
C PRO A 545 -33.03 14.48 7.82
N PRO A 546 -32.66 14.24 9.10
CA PRO A 546 -33.57 14.44 10.22
C PRO A 546 -33.88 15.94 10.39
N ALA A 547 -34.86 16.27 11.24
CA ALA A 547 -35.11 17.65 11.61
C ALA A 547 -34.03 18.17 12.57
N TYR A 548 -33.12 19.03 12.09
CA TYR A 548 -32.11 19.73 12.89
C TYR A 548 -32.20 21.25 12.67
N ASN A 549 -31.69 22.01 13.64
CA ASN A 549 -31.67 23.48 13.55
C ASN A 549 -30.39 23.93 12.85
N TRP A 550 -30.50 24.46 11.63
CA TRP A 550 -29.37 25.07 10.93
C TRP A 550 -29.80 26.46 10.44
N GLN A 551 -29.19 27.48 11.00
CA GLN A 551 -29.38 28.87 10.60
C GLN A 551 -28.11 29.29 9.88
N ALA A 552 -28.23 29.56 8.59
CA ALA A 552 -27.14 30.12 7.80
C ALA A 552 -26.91 31.57 8.27
N ASP A 553 -25.78 31.81 8.92
CA ASP A 553 -25.38 33.15 9.35
C ASP A 553 -24.49 33.83 8.30
N ALA A 554 -24.29 35.14 8.42
CA ALA A 554 -23.47 35.93 7.48
C ALA A 554 -22.00 35.45 7.37
N ASP A 555 -21.52 34.71 8.37
CA ASP A 555 -20.16 34.16 8.44
C ASP A 555 -20.05 32.71 7.92
N GLU A 556 -21.12 32.12 7.37
CA GLU A 556 -21.06 30.77 6.80
C GLU A 556 -19.96 30.69 5.72
N ARG A 557 -19.22 29.57 5.71
CA ARG A 557 -18.17 29.30 4.73
C ARG A 557 -18.46 27.95 4.10
N CYS A 558 -18.47 27.90 2.77
CA CYS A 558 -18.66 26.66 2.04
C CYS A 558 -17.34 26.24 1.40
N ILE A 559 -16.91 25.00 1.69
CA ILE A 559 -15.77 24.35 1.05
C ILE A 559 -16.30 23.11 0.34
N ARG A 560 -15.94 22.94 -0.93
CA ARG A 560 -16.25 21.74 -1.71
C ARG A 560 -14.98 20.99 -2.05
N LEU A 561 -14.97 19.71 -1.73
CA LEU A 561 -13.93 18.78 -2.14
C LEU A 561 -14.47 17.94 -3.30
N GLU A 562 -13.92 18.16 -4.49
CA GLU A 562 -14.26 17.41 -5.70
C GLU A 562 -13.21 16.32 -5.92
N TYR A 563 -13.62 15.07 -5.79
CA TYR A 563 -12.76 13.91 -5.98
C TYR A 563 -12.78 13.49 -7.45
N VAL A 564 -11.62 13.11 -7.98
CA VAL A 564 -11.55 12.41 -9.28
C VAL A 564 -12.33 11.10 -9.20
N PHE A 565 -12.14 10.36 -8.10
CA PHE A 565 -12.90 9.18 -7.74
C PHE A 565 -13.16 9.18 -6.24
N MET A 566 -14.42 8.95 -5.85
CA MET A 566 -14.83 8.83 -4.45
C MET A 566 -15.42 7.44 -4.23
N PRO A 567 -14.81 6.61 -3.37
CA PRO A 567 -15.42 5.35 -2.97
C PRO A 567 -16.79 5.60 -2.34
N ARG A 568 -17.79 4.77 -2.70
CA ARG A 568 -19.19 4.93 -2.25
C ARG A 568 -19.34 4.98 -0.71
N VAL A 569 -18.33 4.54 0.02
CA VAL A 569 -18.35 4.28 1.46
C VAL A 569 -17.52 5.27 2.25
N LEU A 570 -16.75 6.11 1.55
CA LEU A 570 -15.85 7.10 2.15
C LEU A 570 -16.61 7.98 3.14
N PHE A 571 -17.78 8.46 2.74
CA PHE A 571 -18.58 9.33 3.59
C PHE A 571 -19.09 8.61 4.85
N THR A 572 -19.61 7.39 4.73
CA THR A 572 -20.09 6.64 5.89
C THR A 572 -18.96 6.30 6.87
N GLN A 573 -17.76 5.97 6.37
CA GLN A 573 -16.59 5.72 7.22
C GLN A 573 -16.07 7.01 7.88
N PHE A 574 -16.13 8.14 7.18
CA PHE A 574 -15.83 9.45 7.77
C PHE A 574 -16.78 9.77 8.93
N VAL A 575 -18.08 9.53 8.75
CA VAL A 575 -19.08 9.69 9.83
C VAL A 575 -18.76 8.78 11.02
N VAL A 576 -18.36 7.52 10.78
CA VAL A 576 -17.95 6.61 11.88
C VAL A 576 -16.69 7.12 12.59
N ALA A 577 -15.68 7.58 11.84
CA ALA A 577 -14.44 8.09 12.42
C ALA A 577 -14.66 9.35 13.27
N GLU A 578 -15.60 10.20 12.88
CA GLU A 578 -15.88 11.49 13.52
C GLU A 578 -17.12 11.48 14.42
N HIS A 579 -17.64 10.30 14.76
CA HIS A 579 -18.95 10.14 15.39
C HIS A 579 -19.10 10.87 16.73
N GLU A 580 -18.02 10.98 17.52
CA GLU A 580 -18.02 11.68 18.81
C GLU A 580 -18.35 13.17 18.70
N LYS A 581 -18.14 13.75 17.51
CA LYS A 581 -18.39 15.17 17.23
C LYS A 581 -19.78 15.40 16.63
N ILE A 582 -20.56 14.36 16.37
CA ILE A 582 -21.92 14.50 15.82
C ILE A 582 -22.80 15.21 16.85
N GLU A 583 -23.60 16.16 16.40
CA GLU A 583 -24.41 16.99 17.27
C GLU A 583 -25.47 16.17 18.05
N ASN A 584 -25.30 16.11 19.38
CA ASN A 584 -25.93 15.17 20.28
C ASN A 584 -27.44 15.40 20.57
N GLY A 585 -27.99 16.57 20.26
CA GLY A 585 -29.39 16.88 20.62
C GLY A 585 -30.43 16.03 19.88
N ARG A 586 -30.10 15.53 18.67
CA ARG A 586 -30.99 14.70 17.83
C ARG A 586 -30.28 13.63 16.98
N LEU A 587 -28.94 13.49 17.08
CA LEU A 587 -28.13 12.76 16.11
C LEU A 587 -28.40 13.28 14.70
N CYS A 588 -27.81 14.43 14.39
CA CYS A 588 -27.95 15.10 13.10
C CYS A 588 -27.14 14.36 12.02
N VAL A 589 -27.51 13.13 11.70
CA VAL A 589 -26.81 12.25 10.76
C VAL A 589 -27.79 11.48 9.88
N TRP A 590 -27.46 11.35 8.60
CA TRP A 590 -28.19 10.60 7.60
C TRP A 590 -27.20 10.02 6.59
N ARG A 591 -27.65 9.18 5.65
CA ARG A 591 -26.76 8.39 4.78
C ARG A 591 -25.77 9.23 3.97
N SER A 592 -26.16 10.45 3.60
CA SER A 592 -25.39 11.36 2.76
C SER A 592 -25.04 12.67 3.44
N GLY A 593 -25.17 12.78 4.77
CA GLY A 593 -24.75 13.98 5.48
C GLY A 593 -24.78 13.86 6.99
N ALA A 594 -24.05 14.76 7.65
CA ALA A 594 -24.00 14.85 9.11
C ALA A 594 -23.70 16.29 9.53
N VAL A 595 -24.11 16.64 10.75
CA VAL A 595 -23.73 17.89 11.41
C VAL A 595 -22.82 17.57 12.59
N PHE A 596 -21.63 18.15 12.54
CA PHE A 596 -20.62 18.04 13.57
C PHE A 596 -20.51 19.35 14.36
N SER A 597 -20.14 19.26 15.63
CA SER A 597 -19.86 20.42 16.47
C SER A 597 -18.56 20.27 17.24
N LYS A 598 -17.82 21.38 17.37
CA LYS A 598 -16.61 21.47 18.20
C LYS A 598 -16.54 22.86 18.83
N GLY A 599 -16.77 22.94 20.14
CA GLY A 599 -16.90 24.23 20.83
C GLY A 599 -18.11 24.99 20.31
N THR A 600 -17.90 26.21 19.81
CA THR A 600 -18.96 27.04 19.20
C THR A 600 -19.10 26.83 17.69
N ALA A 601 -18.17 26.13 17.05
CA ALA A 601 -18.21 25.87 15.61
C ALA A 601 -19.12 24.69 15.31
N ARG A 602 -19.90 24.82 14.24
CA ARG A 602 -20.73 23.74 13.67
C ARG A 602 -20.37 23.60 12.20
N VAL A 603 -20.33 22.37 11.72
CA VAL A 603 -20.05 22.06 10.31
C VAL A 603 -21.08 21.07 9.81
N GLN A 604 -21.76 21.41 8.73
CA GLN A 604 -22.59 20.49 7.98
C GLN A 604 -21.77 19.89 6.86
N VAL A 605 -21.62 18.57 6.87
CA VAL A 605 -20.97 17.83 5.78
C VAL A 605 -22.03 17.08 4.99
N ARG A 606 -22.03 17.24 3.67
CA ARG A 606 -22.97 16.56 2.76
C ARG A 606 -22.23 15.96 1.58
N GLN A 607 -22.58 14.74 1.23
CA GLN A 607 -22.21 14.15 -0.04
C GLN A 607 -23.18 14.65 -1.13
N ILE A 608 -22.63 15.29 -2.15
CA ILE A 608 -23.36 15.80 -3.32
C ILE A 608 -22.94 15.00 -4.54
N GLY A 609 -23.91 14.39 -5.22
CA GLY A 609 -23.62 13.55 -6.39
C GLY A 609 -22.75 12.34 -6.03
N LYS A 610 -21.89 11.92 -6.97
CA LYS A 610 -21.06 10.72 -6.84
C LYS A 610 -19.66 10.99 -6.27
N ASN A 611 -19.16 12.23 -6.34
CA ASN A 611 -17.75 12.53 -6.11
C ASN A 611 -17.47 13.85 -5.38
N THR A 612 -18.48 14.50 -4.78
CA THR A 612 -18.29 15.77 -4.08
C THR A 612 -18.70 15.67 -2.62
N LEU A 613 -17.83 16.17 -1.73
CA LEU A 613 -18.17 16.47 -0.34
C LEU A 613 -18.23 17.98 -0.15
N GLU A 614 -19.36 18.46 0.38
CA GLU A 614 -19.57 19.86 0.72
C GLU A 614 -19.54 20.02 2.24
N PHE A 615 -18.71 20.95 2.71
CA PHE A 615 -18.59 21.36 4.11
C PHE A 615 -19.13 22.79 4.22
N ARG A 616 -20.16 22.99 5.03
CA ARG A 616 -20.81 24.28 5.28
C ARG A 616 -20.73 24.67 6.74
#